data_AF-A0A1G2C6D4-F1
#
_entry.id   AF-A0A1G2C6D4-F1
#
_cell.length_a   1.000
_cell.length_b   1.000
_cell.length_c   1.000
_cell.angle_alpha   90.00
_cell.angle_beta   90.00
_cell.angle_gamma   90.00
#
_symmetry.space_group_name_H-M   'P 1'
#
loop_
_entity.id
_entity.type
_entity.pdbx_description
1 polymer ?
#
loop_
_entity_poly.entity_id
_entity_poly.type
_entity_poly.pdbx_seq_one_letter_code
_entity_poly.pdbx_strand_id
1 'polypeptide(L)'
;MNKSECPSGVAYQAVAGGCTSLQGVRASTIAGATTLKRDCNCSVAVTGGTELGHAQGVDSHATGAKLDFKRNAALDGYIESTYERLPGKRIDGATVYRAPNGSTFAKEHDHWDVKGWEGTIPQR
;
A
#
# COMPACT_ATOMS: atom_id res chain seq x y z
N MET A 1 4.79 1.65 11.29
CA MET A 1 5.57 2.30 10.21
C MET A 1 7.04 1.93 10.41
N ASN A 2 7.86 2.00 9.36
CA ASN A 2 9.30 1.71 9.46
C ASN A 2 10.19 2.97 9.30
N LYS A 3 9.59 4.14 9.09
CA LYS A 3 10.24 5.45 9.06
C LYS A 3 9.62 6.35 10.14
N SER A 4 10.29 7.46 10.45
CA SER A 4 9.74 8.50 11.32
C SER A 4 8.53 9.20 10.68
N GLU A 5 7.69 9.82 11.50
CA GLU A 5 6.58 10.66 11.02
C GLU A 5 7.12 11.86 10.21
N CYS A 6 6.42 12.27 9.15
CA CYS A 6 6.78 13.46 8.40
C CYS A 6 6.51 14.74 9.21
N PRO A 7 7.47 15.70 9.25
CA PRO A 7 7.18 17.01 9.81
C PRO A 7 6.04 17.69 9.03
N SER A 8 5.22 18.47 9.74
CA SER A 8 4.08 19.16 9.11
C SER A 8 4.55 20.07 7.97
N GLY A 9 3.91 19.95 6.81
CA GLY A 9 4.23 20.75 5.62
C GLY A 9 5.51 20.36 4.88
N VAL A 10 6.19 19.27 5.27
CA VAL A 10 7.45 18.84 4.66
C VAL A 10 7.23 17.63 3.74
N ALA A 11 7.74 17.71 2.51
CA ALA A 11 7.73 16.60 1.56
C ALA A 11 8.68 15.48 2.01
N TYR A 12 8.32 14.21 1.77
CA TYR A 12 9.11 13.08 2.30
C TYR A 12 10.55 13.07 1.77
N GLN A 13 10.76 13.55 0.54
CA GLN A 13 12.08 13.63 -0.09
C GLN A 13 13.02 14.61 0.62
N ALA A 14 12.47 15.56 1.39
CA ALA A 14 13.25 16.54 2.14
C ALA A 14 13.72 16.02 3.51
N VAL A 15 13.28 14.84 3.94
CA VAL A 15 13.71 14.19 5.19
C VAL A 15 14.79 13.15 4.86
N ALA A 16 15.95 13.23 5.53
CA ALA A 16 17.03 12.27 5.34
C ALA A 16 16.56 10.84 5.70
N GLY A 17 16.63 9.92 4.73
CA GLY A 17 16.09 8.55 4.88
C GLY A 17 14.58 8.42 4.62
N GLY A 18 13.92 9.53 4.30
CA GLY A 18 12.48 9.62 4.10
C GLY A 18 11.69 9.61 5.42
N CYS A 19 10.42 9.97 5.32
CA CYS A 19 9.46 9.87 6.40
C CYS A 19 8.19 9.17 5.91
N THR A 20 7.29 8.81 6.83
CA THR A 20 5.96 8.32 6.52
C THR A 20 4.92 9.20 7.20
N SER A 21 3.78 9.43 6.57
CA SER A 21 2.63 10.08 7.20
C SER A 21 1.38 9.25 6.99
N LEU A 22 0.54 9.21 8.02
CA LEU A 22 -0.79 8.60 7.94
C LEU A 22 -1.90 9.63 8.13
N GLN A 23 -1.56 10.92 8.17
CA GLN A 23 -2.55 11.98 8.33
C GLN A 23 -3.51 11.99 7.14
N GLY A 24 -4.80 11.83 7.39
CA GLY A 24 -5.82 11.81 6.33
C GLY A 24 -5.92 10.48 5.57
N VAL A 25 -5.25 9.41 6.01
CA VAL A 25 -5.49 8.06 5.47
C VAL A 25 -6.94 7.67 5.74
N ARG A 26 -7.61 7.12 4.72
CA ARG A 26 -9.02 6.70 4.84
C ARG A 26 -9.16 5.56 5.83
N ALA A 27 -10.26 5.53 6.58
CA ALA A 27 -10.55 4.43 7.49
C ALA A 27 -10.63 3.07 6.77
N SER A 28 -11.17 3.05 5.53
CA SER A 28 -11.21 1.86 4.66
C SER A 28 -9.82 1.32 4.35
N THR A 29 -8.87 2.21 4.06
CA THR A 29 -7.45 1.88 3.82
C THR A 29 -6.81 1.25 5.06
N ILE A 30 -7.05 1.80 6.25
CA ILE A 30 -6.53 1.23 7.52
C ILE A 30 -7.16 -0.13 7.82
N ALA A 31 -8.46 -0.28 7.59
CA ALA A 31 -9.18 -1.54 7.78
C ALA A 31 -8.66 -2.63 6.82
N GLY A 32 -8.39 -2.26 5.56
CA GLY A 32 -7.78 -3.14 4.56
C GLY A 32 -6.38 -3.61 4.96
N ALA A 33 -5.52 -2.71 5.42
CA ALA A 33 -4.18 -3.06 5.91
C ALA A 33 -4.22 -3.99 7.14
N THR A 34 -5.19 -3.78 8.04
CA THR A 34 -5.41 -4.63 9.21
C THR A 34 -5.87 -6.04 8.79
N THR A 35 -6.76 -6.12 7.81
CA THR A 35 -7.23 -7.38 7.22
C THR A 35 -6.08 -8.13 6.54
N LEU A 36 -5.28 -7.44 5.73
CA LEU A 36 -4.09 -8.02 5.09
C LEU A 36 -3.13 -8.62 6.13
N LYS A 37 -2.83 -7.88 7.21
CA LYS A 37 -1.95 -8.37 8.27
C LYS A 37 -2.52 -9.63 8.94
N ARG A 38 -3.83 -9.65 9.23
CA ARG A 38 -4.51 -10.79 9.82
C ARG A 38 -4.48 -12.00 8.90
N ASP A 39 -4.84 -11.83 7.62
CA ASP A 39 -5.01 -12.92 6.67
C ASP A 39 -3.66 -13.49 6.18
N CYS A 40 -2.65 -12.63 6.03
CA CYS A 40 -1.27 -13.06 5.78
C CYS A 40 -0.63 -13.77 6.99
N ASN A 41 -1.12 -13.46 8.20
CA ASN A 41 -0.51 -13.85 9.47
C ASN A 41 1.00 -13.55 9.50
N CYS A 42 1.38 -12.39 8.96
CA CYS A 42 2.76 -12.00 8.73
C CYS A 42 3.03 -10.55 9.12
N SER A 43 4.30 -10.16 9.12
CA SER A 43 4.67 -8.77 9.34
C SER A 43 4.29 -7.91 8.13
N VAL A 44 3.45 -6.92 8.35
CA VAL A 44 3.07 -5.89 7.37
C VAL A 44 3.55 -4.54 7.90
N ALA A 45 4.55 -3.97 7.25
CA ALA A 45 5.16 -2.70 7.64
C ALA A 45 4.88 -1.63 6.59
N VAL A 46 4.15 -0.59 6.98
CA VAL A 46 3.88 0.57 6.12
C VAL A 46 5.16 1.39 5.91
N THR A 47 5.47 1.68 4.65
CA THR A 47 6.61 2.48 4.16
C THR A 47 6.21 3.82 3.54
N GLY A 48 4.93 3.98 3.21
CA GLY A 48 4.34 5.16 2.58
C GLY A 48 2.83 5.19 2.79
N GLY A 49 2.26 6.38 2.90
CA GLY A 49 0.87 6.67 3.24
C GLY A 49 0.41 7.95 2.58
N THR A 50 0.34 9.07 3.29
CA THR A 50 -0.18 10.36 2.81
C THR A 50 0.87 11.45 2.72
N GLU A 51 2.14 11.08 2.57
CA GLU A 51 3.24 12.03 2.56
C GLU A 51 3.10 13.06 1.43
N LEU A 52 3.52 14.29 1.71
CA LEU A 52 3.65 15.31 0.67
C LEU A 52 4.79 14.91 -0.29
N GLY A 53 4.62 15.23 -1.57
CA GLY A 53 5.63 14.97 -2.62
C GLY A 53 5.36 13.74 -3.48
N HIS A 54 4.26 13.01 -3.26
CA HIS A 54 3.78 11.97 -4.20
C HIS A 54 2.91 12.56 -5.31
N ALA A 55 2.85 11.84 -6.45
CA ALA A 55 1.98 12.19 -7.56
C ALA A 55 0.50 12.20 -7.14
N GLN A 56 -0.23 13.23 -7.57
CA GLN A 56 -1.64 13.40 -7.28
C GLN A 56 -2.51 12.50 -8.18
N GLY A 57 -3.66 12.06 -7.66
CA GLY A 57 -4.63 11.25 -8.41
C GLY A 57 -5.80 10.81 -7.53
N VAL A 58 -6.85 10.27 -8.15
CA VAL A 58 -8.09 9.88 -7.45
C VAL A 58 -7.82 8.81 -6.37
N ASP A 59 -7.09 7.76 -6.72
CA ASP A 59 -6.57 6.75 -5.79
C ASP A 59 -5.08 6.95 -5.62
N SER A 60 -4.69 7.88 -4.76
CA SER A 60 -3.28 8.24 -4.54
C SER A 60 -2.95 8.30 -3.05
N HIS A 61 -1.66 8.47 -2.75
CA HIS A 61 -1.18 8.77 -1.40
C HIS A 61 -1.86 10.02 -0.85
N ALA A 62 -1.96 11.08 -1.66
CA ALA A 62 -2.54 12.35 -1.24
C ALA A 62 -4.04 12.26 -0.88
N THR A 63 -4.78 11.30 -1.45
CA THR A 63 -6.21 11.10 -1.12
C THR A 63 -6.44 10.11 0.02
N GLY A 64 -5.38 9.59 0.64
CA GLY A 64 -5.44 8.61 1.71
C GLY A 64 -5.97 7.23 1.27
N ALA A 65 -6.05 7.00 -0.04
CA ALA A 65 -6.59 5.78 -0.64
C ALA A 65 -5.50 4.73 -0.93
N LYS A 66 -4.23 5.06 -0.68
CA LYS A 66 -3.07 4.21 -0.90
C LYS A 66 -2.24 3.98 0.35
N LEU A 67 -1.60 2.82 0.42
CA LEU A 67 -0.52 2.50 1.35
C LEU A 67 0.56 1.72 0.62
N ASP A 68 1.81 2.03 0.95
CA ASP A 68 2.95 1.24 0.55
C ASP A 68 3.37 0.31 1.69
N PHE A 69 3.65 -0.94 1.35
CA PHE A 69 4.17 -1.91 2.31
C PHE A 69 5.56 -2.40 1.94
N LYS A 70 6.44 -2.49 2.93
CA LYS A 70 7.76 -3.08 2.77
C LYS A 70 7.62 -4.53 2.30
N ARG A 71 8.33 -4.88 1.22
CA ARG A 71 8.45 -6.27 0.78
C ARG A 71 9.13 -7.14 1.82
N ASN A 72 8.64 -8.35 1.97
CA ASN A 72 9.28 -9.41 2.74
C ASN A 72 8.80 -10.77 2.21
N ALA A 73 9.57 -11.83 2.45
CA ALA A 73 9.30 -13.14 1.86
C ALA A 73 7.90 -13.68 2.21
N ALA A 74 7.40 -13.44 3.42
CA ALA A 74 6.08 -13.92 3.85
C ALA A 74 4.94 -13.16 3.15
N LEU A 75 5.02 -11.83 3.11
CA LEU A 75 4.03 -11.00 2.42
C LEU A 75 4.03 -11.24 0.91
N ASP A 76 5.22 -11.33 0.31
CA ASP A 76 5.38 -11.62 -1.11
C ASP A 76 4.76 -12.98 -1.44
N GLY A 77 5.12 -14.03 -0.70
CA GLY A 77 4.59 -15.37 -0.91
C GLY A 77 3.07 -15.42 -0.78
N TYR A 78 2.52 -14.79 0.27
CA TYR A 78 1.07 -14.74 0.49
C TYR A 78 0.32 -14.07 -0.66
N ILE A 79 0.75 -12.88 -1.10
CA ILE A 79 0.09 -12.15 -2.20
C ILE A 79 0.18 -12.97 -3.49
N GLU A 80 1.37 -13.48 -3.82
CA GLU A 80 1.62 -14.18 -5.09
C GLU A 80 0.91 -15.53 -5.17
N SER A 81 0.68 -16.21 -4.04
CA SER A 81 -0.03 -17.49 -4.00
C SER A 81 -1.54 -17.35 -3.87
N THR A 82 -2.03 -16.24 -3.32
CA THR A 82 -3.44 -16.10 -2.91
C THR A 82 -4.24 -15.21 -3.85
N TYR A 83 -3.61 -14.19 -4.45
CA TYR A 83 -4.31 -13.18 -5.25
C TYR A 83 -4.19 -13.44 -6.75
N GLU A 84 -5.18 -12.99 -7.51
CA GLU A 84 -5.21 -13.15 -8.96
C GLU A 84 -4.13 -12.26 -9.59
N ARG A 85 -3.16 -12.87 -10.28
CA ARG A 85 -2.19 -12.11 -11.07
C ARG A 85 -2.86 -11.56 -12.33
N LEU A 86 -2.92 -10.23 -12.45
CA LEU A 86 -3.47 -9.57 -13.63
C LEU A 86 -2.52 -9.69 -14.82
N PRO A 87 -3.04 -9.75 -16.06
CA PRO A 87 -2.22 -9.83 -17.25
C PRO A 87 -1.42 -8.54 -17.47
N GLY A 88 -0.19 -8.69 -17.97
CA GLY A 88 0.70 -7.57 -18.29
C GLY A 88 1.48 -7.02 -17.10
N LYS A 89 2.03 -5.82 -17.30
CA LYS A 89 2.80 -5.05 -16.31
C LYS A 89 2.36 -3.59 -16.39
N ARG A 90 2.45 -2.87 -15.27
CA ARG A 90 2.33 -1.40 -15.24
C ARG A 90 3.47 -0.75 -16.05
N ILE A 91 3.32 0.54 -16.35
CA ILE A 91 4.33 1.32 -17.09
C ILE A 91 5.70 1.36 -16.39
N ASP A 92 5.71 1.27 -15.05
CA ASP A 92 6.91 1.15 -14.20
C ASP A 92 7.47 -0.28 -14.13
N GLY A 93 6.87 -1.25 -14.84
CA GLY A 93 7.28 -2.65 -14.87
C GLY A 93 6.69 -3.52 -13.76
N ALA A 94 5.90 -2.96 -12.84
CA ALA A 94 5.31 -3.68 -11.72
C ALA A 94 4.30 -4.73 -12.18
N THR A 95 4.36 -5.91 -11.57
CA THR A 95 3.34 -6.95 -11.75
C THR A 95 2.21 -6.71 -10.76
N VAL A 96 0.97 -6.78 -11.23
CA VAL A 96 -0.20 -6.43 -10.43
C VAL A 96 -0.98 -7.68 -10.05
N TYR A 97 -1.39 -7.75 -8.79
CA TYR A 97 -2.23 -8.79 -8.23
C TYR A 97 -3.53 -8.18 -7.72
N ARG A 98 -4.64 -8.91 -7.82
CA ARG A 98 -5.97 -8.47 -7.39
C ARG A 98 -6.51 -9.41 -6.32
N ALA A 99 -6.81 -8.83 -5.17
CA ALA A 99 -7.46 -9.55 -4.08
C ALA A 99 -8.96 -9.75 -4.35
N PRO A 100 -9.62 -10.72 -3.70
CA PRO A 100 -11.06 -10.97 -3.89
C PRO A 100 -11.96 -9.78 -3.55
N ASN A 101 -11.52 -8.92 -2.62
CA ASN A 101 -12.21 -7.68 -2.28
C ASN A 101 -11.99 -6.57 -3.33
N GLY A 102 -11.32 -6.83 -4.45
CA GLY A 102 -11.07 -5.87 -5.52
C GLY A 102 -9.84 -4.99 -5.35
N SER A 103 -9.14 -5.04 -4.20
CA SER A 103 -7.90 -4.28 -3.98
C SER A 103 -6.79 -4.76 -4.93
N THR A 104 -5.99 -3.81 -5.42
CA THR A 104 -4.87 -4.11 -6.33
C THR A 104 -3.53 -3.89 -5.64
N PHE A 105 -2.64 -4.85 -5.79
CA PHE A 105 -1.30 -4.91 -5.21
C PHE A 105 -0.28 -4.89 -6.35
N ALA A 106 0.43 -3.78 -6.53
CA ALA A 106 1.49 -3.67 -7.51
C ALA A 106 2.84 -3.99 -6.86
N LYS A 107 3.53 -5.02 -7.38
CA LYS A 107 4.85 -5.42 -6.93
C LYS A 107 5.91 -4.52 -7.57
N GLU A 108 6.28 -3.46 -6.85
CA GLU A 108 7.39 -2.59 -7.24
C GLU A 108 8.73 -3.18 -6.73
N HIS A 109 9.85 -2.52 -7.04
CA HIS A 109 11.17 -3.07 -6.73
C HIS A 109 11.37 -3.33 -5.23
N ASP A 110 11.03 -2.36 -4.39
CA ASP A 110 11.31 -2.34 -2.95
C ASP A 110 10.06 -2.38 -2.05
N HIS A 111 8.88 -2.12 -2.61
CA HIS A 111 7.61 -2.10 -1.86
C HIS A 111 6.43 -2.65 -2.69
N TRP A 112 5.31 -2.85 -2.01
CA TRP A 112 3.99 -3.09 -2.59
C TRP A 112 3.21 -1.79 -2.60
N ASP A 113 2.81 -1.28 -3.77
CA ASP A 113 1.87 -0.16 -3.92
C ASP A 113 0.44 -0.72 -3.96
N VAL A 114 -0.36 -0.40 -2.93
CA VAL A 114 -1.68 -0.99 -2.73
C VAL A 114 -2.78 0.07 -2.69
N LYS A 115 -3.82 -0.16 -3.49
CA LYS A 115 -4.98 0.74 -3.63
C LYS A 115 -6.28 -0.04 -3.81
N GLY A 116 -7.40 0.68 -3.84
CA GLY A 116 -8.72 0.09 -4.10
C GLY A 116 -9.25 -0.72 -2.91
N TRP A 117 -8.98 -0.24 -1.69
CA TRP A 117 -9.44 -0.85 -0.43
C TRP A 117 -10.96 -0.84 -0.24
N GLU A 118 -11.68 -0.11 -1.09
CA GLU A 118 -13.13 0.13 -1.00
C GLU A 118 -13.97 -0.89 -1.78
N GLY A 119 -13.35 -1.90 -2.41
CA GLY A 119 -14.12 -2.97 -3.00
C GLY A 119 -14.81 -3.81 -1.91
N THR A 120 -16.08 -4.15 -2.17
CA THR A 120 -16.98 -4.84 -1.26
C THR A 120 -16.27 -5.97 -0.51
N ILE A 121 -16.17 -5.85 0.82
CA ILE A 121 -15.96 -7.01 1.68
C ILE A 121 -17.15 -7.94 1.37
N PRO A 122 -16.95 -9.15 0.81
CA PRO A 122 -18.01 -10.13 0.84
C PRO A 122 -18.23 -10.40 2.33
N GLN A 123 -19.34 -9.90 2.87
CA GLN A 123 -19.83 -10.36 4.16
C GLN A 123 -19.92 -11.88 4.05
N ARG A 124 -19.09 -12.59 4.81
CA ARG A 124 -19.30 -14.02 5.03
C ARG A 124 -20.56 -14.22 5.85
#